data_AF-A0A9K3CZ55-F1
#
_entry.id   AF-A0A9K3CZ55-F1
#
_cell.length_a   1.000
_cell.length_b   1.000
_cell.length_c   1.000
_cell.angle_alpha   90.00
_cell.angle_beta   90.00
_cell.angle_gamma   90.00
#
_symmetry.space_group_name_H-M   'P 1'
#
loop_
_entity.id
_entity.type
_entity.pdbx_description
1 polymer ?
#
loop_
_entity_poly.entity_id
_entity_poly.type
_entity_poly.pdbx_seq_one_letter_code
_entity_poly.pdbx_strand_id
1 'polypeptide(L)'
;MDQGDLRVVVGATRAEGHGQVYVYRRHKWSGRHKLETVLSPIDEGGERPGPRHFFGASVDIDGDRIAVGAPGNPDRDIEGDSLGLVYLYKYDGDSWQ
;
A
#
# COMPACT_ATOMS: atom_id res chain seq x y z
N MET A 1 -14.43 9.75 -23.36
CA MET A 1 -14.44 8.30 -23.06
C MET A 1 -13.14 8.01 -22.36
N ASP A 2 -13.15 7.99 -21.02
CA ASP A 2 -11.93 7.69 -20.27
C ASP A 2 -11.71 6.17 -20.31
N GLN A 3 -10.75 5.76 -21.16
CA GLN A 3 -10.49 4.36 -21.46
C GLN A 3 -9.56 3.76 -20.42
N GLY A 4 -10.09 3.56 -19.21
CA GLY A 4 -9.56 2.71 -18.13
C GLY A 4 -8.05 2.67 -18.01
N ASP A 5 -7.48 3.63 -17.28
CA ASP A 5 -6.06 3.58 -16.91
C ASP A 5 -5.78 2.31 -16.10
N LEU A 6 -4.74 1.57 -16.51
CA LEU A 6 -4.27 0.41 -15.77
C LEU A 6 -3.43 0.88 -14.58
N ARG A 7 -3.59 0.21 -13.42
CA ARG A 7 -2.74 0.46 -12.26
C ARG A 7 -1.82 -0.71 -11.99
N VAL A 8 -0.61 -0.38 -11.56
CA VAL A 8 0.39 -1.34 -11.07
C VAL A 8 0.68 -0.98 -9.63
N VAL A 9 0.56 -1.97 -8.75
CA VAL A 9 0.74 -1.82 -7.30
C VAL A 9 1.96 -2.62 -6.90
N VAL A 10 2.91 -1.98 -6.21
CA VAL A 10 4.19 -2.60 -5.84
C VAL A 10 4.48 -2.33 -4.38
N GLY A 11 4.64 -3.39 -3.60
CA GLY A 11 5.07 -3.30 -2.21
C GLY A 11 6.59 -3.17 -2.07
N ALA A 12 7.01 -2.40 -1.07
CA ALA A 12 8.40 -2.21 -0.69
C ALA A 12 8.52 -2.28 0.84
N THR A 13 8.61 -3.50 1.37
CA THR A 13 8.49 -3.81 2.81
C THR A 13 9.52 -3.17 3.73
N ARG A 14 10.59 -2.59 3.19
CA ARG A 14 11.66 -1.93 3.96
C ARG A 14 11.74 -0.42 3.71
N ALA A 15 10.88 0.13 2.84
CA ALA A 15 10.82 1.57 2.61
C ALA A 15 10.41 2.29 3.90
N GLU A 16 11.06 3.42 4.20
CA GLU A 16 10.78 4.26 5.38
C GLU A 16 10.84 3.53 6.74
N GLY A 17 11.46 2.34 6.78
CA GLY A 17 11.57 1.51 7.97
C GLY A 17 10.36 0.61 8.26
N HIS A 18 9.15 0.93 7.81
CA HIS A 18 7.91 0.17 8.12
C HIS A 18 7.20 -0.40 6.88
N GLY A 19 7.69 -0.07 5.69
CA GLY A 19 7.13 -0.50 4.42
C GLY A 19 6.25 0.57 3.77
N GLN A 20 6.25 0.58 2.44
CA GLN A 20 5.38 1.41 1.61
C GLN A 20 4.79 0.59 0.46
N VAL A 21 3.71 1.09 -0.14
CA VAL A 21 3.18 0.57 -1.40
C VAL A 21 3.11 1.70 -2.42
N TYR A 22 3.70 1.48 -3.59
CA TYR A 22 3.70 2.43 -4.70
C TYR A 22 2.60 2.05 -5.68
N VAL A 23 1.76 3.02 -6.03
CA VAL A 23 0.73 2.87 -7.06
C VAL A 23 1.16 3.65 -8.28
N TYR A 24 1.30 2.96 -9.40
CA TYR A 24 1.65 3.56 -10.68
C TYR A 24 0.46 3.51 -11.64
N ARG A 25 0.21 4.62 -12.32
CA ARG A 25 -0.63 4.65 -13.50
C ARG A 25 0.18 4.18 -14.70
N ARG A 26 -0.27 3.11 -15.34
CA ARG A 26 0.33 2.56 -16.55
C ARG A 26 -0.47 3.02 -17.76
N HIS A 27 0.18 3.79 -18.62
CA HIS A 27 -0.40 4.17 -19.89
C HIS A 27 -0.53 2.94 -20.80
N LYS A 28 -1.76 2.67 -21.26
CA LYS A 28 -2.15 1.41 -21.94
C LYS A 28 -1.28 1.07 -23.16
N TRP A 29 -0.97 2.05 -24.01
CA TRP A 29 -0.31 1.80 -25.29
C TRP A 29 1.21 1.89 -25.25
N SER A 30 1.73 2.84 -24.46
CA SER A 30 3.18 3.03 -24.35
C SER A 30 3.80 2.14 -23.27
N GLY A 31 2.98 1.58 -22.37
CA GLY A 31 3.46 0.85 -21.20
C GLY A 31 4.22 1.70 -20.19
N ARG A 32 4.29 3.03 -20.37
CA ARG A 32 4.97 3.93 -19.44
C ARG A 32 4.21 3.97 -18.12
N HIS A 33 4.95 3.83 -17.02
CA HIS A 33 4.44 3.96 -15.67
C HIS A 33 4.72 5.37 -15.15
N LYS A 34 3.71 6.01 -14.57
CA LYS A 34 3.85 7.26 -13.82
C LYS A 34 3.41 6.99 -12.39
N LEU A 35 4.21 7.41 -11.41
CA LEU A 35 3.81 7.30 -10.00
C LEU A 35 2.52 8.12 -9.80
N GLU A 36 1.49 7.46 -9.27
CA GLU A 36 0.19 8.06 -8.95
C GLU A 36 0.16 8.46 -7.47
N THR A 37 0.49 7.52 -6.58
CA THR A 37 0.57 7.79 -5.13
C THR A 37 1.49 6.78 -4.43
N VAL A 38 1.78 7.06 -3.15
CA VAL A 38 2.43 6.14 -2.22
C VAL A 38 1.49 5.93 -1.03
N LEU A 39 1.08 4.68 -0.82
CA LEU A 39 0.30 4.29 0.35
C LEU A 39 1.25 4.00 1.50
N SER A 40 0.86 4.44 2.70
CA SER A 40 1.60 4.23 3.94
C SER A 40 0.66 3.63 5.00
N PRO A 41 1.17 2.75 5.89
CA PRO A 41 0.37 2.12 6.94
C PRO A 41 0.15 3.08 8.12
N ILE A 42 -0.41 4.26 7.86
CA ILE A 42 -0.69 5.24 8.91
C ILE A 42 -2.11 4.97 9.40
N ASP A 43 -2.27 4.79 10.71
CA ASP A 43 -3.59 4.65 11.33
C ASP A 43 -4.34 5.99 11.42
N GLU A 44 -5.59 5.96 11.89
CA GLU A 44 -6.40 7.17 12.06
C GLU A 44 -5.78 8.19 13.06
N GLY A 45 -4.85 7.74 13.91
CA GLY A 45 -4.11 8.57 14.86
C GLY A 45 -2.89 9.27 14.25
N GLY A 46 -2.51 8.93 13.02
CA GLY A 46 -1.30 9.45 12.39
C GLY A 46 -0.04 8.71 12.83
N GLU A 47 -0.16 7.62 13.59
CA GLU A 47 0.99 6.88 14.08
C GLU A 47 1.53 5.94 12.99
N ARG A 48 2.85 6.02 12.78
CA ARG A 48 3.54 5.07 11.91
C ARG A 48 3.83 3.80 12.72
N PRO A 49 3.69 2.60 12.16
CA PRO A 49 4.02 1.37 12.86
C PRO A 49 5.54 1.18 12.97
N GLY A 50 5.92 0.21 13.79
CA GLY A 50 7.29 -0.22 13.99
C GLY A 50 7.92 -0.87 12.76
N PRO A 51 9.25 -1.04 12.78
CA PRO A 51 9.98 -1.45 11.58
C PRO A 51 9.76 -2.91 11.16
N ARG A 52 9.18 -3.72 12.06
CA ARG A 52 8.84 -5.12 11.80
C ARG A 52 7.43 -5.29 11.27
N HIS A 53 6.73 -4.21 10.93
CA HIS A 53 5.36 -4.28 10.44
C HIS A 53 5.26 -4.90 9.04
N PHE A 54 6.27 -4.66 8.20
CA PHE A 54 6.40 -5.20 6.84
C PHE A 54 5.19 -4.89 5.93
N PHE A 55 4.69 -3.66 6.00
CA PHE A 55 3.63 -3.22 5.09
C PHE A 55 4.06 -3.32 3.62
N GLY A 56 3.16 -3.82 2.78
CA GLY A 56 3.47 -4.10 1.38
C GLY A 56 4.11 -5.45 1.14
N ALA A 57 4.04 -6.39 2.10
CA ALA A 57 4.58 -7.75 1.90
C ALA A 57 3.79 -8.55 0.85
N SER A 58 2.50 -8.25 0.74
CA SER A 58 1.63 -8.75 -0.31
C SER A 58 0.68 -7.65 -0.74
N VAL A 59 0.32 -7.63 -2.02
CA VAL A 59 -0.65 -6.67 -2.57
C VAL A 59 -1.60 -7.38 -3.51
N ASP A 60 -2.86 -6.96 -3.49
CA ASP A 60 -3.86 -7.31 -4.50
C ASP A 60 -4.60 -6.03 -4.92
N ILE A 61 -5.04 -5.97 -6.17
CA ILE A 61 -5.79 -4.84 -6.73
C ILE A 61 -6.94 -5.34 -7.58
N ASP A 62 -8.14 -4.89 -7.25
CA ASP A 62 -9.36 -5.13 -8.03
C ASP A 62 -10.10 -3.80 -8.22
N GLY A 63 -10.06 -3.29 -9.45
CA GLY A 63 -10.72 -2.04 -9.83
C GLY A 63 -10.27 -0.83 -8.99
N ASP A 64 -11.17 -0.35 -8.14
CA ASP A 64 -11.01 0.78 -7.24
C ASP A 64 -10.56 0.38 -5.82
N ARG A 65 -10.14 -0.87 -5.60
CA ARG A 65 -9.71 -1.38 -4.29
C ARG A 65 -8.31 -1.95 -4.33
N ILE A 66 -7.55 -1.69 -3.26
CA ILE A 66 -6.25 -2.32 -3.01
C ILE A 66 -6.28 -2.97 -1.64
N ALA A 67 -5.82 -4.22 -1.55
CA ALA A 67 -5.52 -4.87 -0.29
C ALA A 67 -4.00 -4.94 -0.11
N VAL A 68 -3.50 -4.54 1.06
CA VAL A 68 -2.08 -4.57 1.42
C VAL A 68 -1.88 -5.37 2.69
N GLY A 69 -1.05 -6.41 2.60
CA GLY A 69 -0.64 -7.21 3.76
C GLY A 69 0.53 -6.58 4.51
N ALA A 70 0.48 -6.69 5.83
CA ALA A 70 1.53 -6.32 6.77
C ALA A 70 1.64 -7.42 7.85
N PRO A 71 2.33 -8.54 7.56
CA PRO A 71 2.27 -9.74 8.39
C PRO A 71 3.04 -9.64 9.70
N GLY A 72 3.83 -8.60 9.92
CA GLY A 72 4.63 -8.47 11.12
C GLY A 72 4.03 -7.53 12.17
N ASN A 73 4.79 -7.28 13.23
CA ASN A 73 4.30 -6.56 14.40
C ASN A 73 4.28 -5.03 14.17
N PRO A 74 3.12 -4.35 14.27
CA PRO A 74 3.03 -2.89 14.20
C PRO A 74 3.61 -2.19 15.43
N ASP A 75 3.70 -2.84 16.59
CA ASP A 75 4.18 -2.22 17.81
C ASP A 75 5.71 -2.12 17.83
N ARG A 76 6.20 -0.93 18.20
CA ARG A 76 7.65 -0.67 18.35
C ARG A 76 8.22 -1.32 19.59
N ASP A 77 7.44 -1.32 20.67
CA ASP A 77 7.93 -1.55 22.03
C ASP A 77 7.54 -2.93 22.58
N ILE A 78 6.79 -3.72 21.81
CA ILE A 78 6.36 -5.07 22.20
C ILE A 78 7.07 -6.10 21.33
N GLU A 79 7.79 -7.01 21.97
CA GLU A 79 8.29 -8.23 21.35
C GLU A 79 7.25 -9.35 21.52
N GLY A 80 6.91 -10.03 20.42
CA GLY A 80 5.91 -11.10 20.42
C GLY A 80 5.30 -11.35 19.04
N ASP A 81 4.61 -12.48 18.91
CA ASP A 81 3.87 -12.84 17.70
C ASP A 81 2.67 -11.90 17.53
N SER A 82 2.71 -11.09 16.47
CA SER A 82 1.55 -10.32 16.02
C SER A 82 0.75 -11.15 15.02
N LEU A 83 -0.57 -10.98 15.03
CA LEU A 83 -1.47 -11.65 14.08
C LEU A 83 -1.37 -11.07 12.66
N GLY A 84 -0.53 -10.03 12.45
CA GLY A 84 -0.43 -9.29 11.21
C GLY A 84 -1.68 -8.45 10.94
N LEU A 85 -1.59 -7.56 9.95
CA LEU A 85 -2.68 -6.68 9.55
C LEU A 85 -2.88 -6.72 8.03
N VAL A 86 -4.09 -6.38 7.60
CA VAL A 86 -4.43 -6.09 6.20
C VAL A 86 -5.04 -4.71 6.15
N TYR A 87 -4.51 -3.88 5.27
CA TYR A 87 -5.01 -2.53 4.99
C TYR A 87 -5.81 -2.57 3.69
N LEU A 88 -7.03 -2.05 3.73
CA LEU A 88 -7.87 -1.93 2.55
C LEU A 88 -7.95 -0.46 2.16
N TYR A 89 -7.61 -0.17 0.91
CA TYR A 89 -7.72 1.15 0.34
C TYR A 89 -8.79 1.18 -0.73
N LYS A 90 -9.55 2.26 -0.79
CA LYS A 90 -10.53 2.51 -1.85
C LYS A 90 -10.22 3.81 -2.58
N TYR A 91 -10.28 3.77 -3.90
CA TYR A 91 -10.20 4.95 -4.75
C TYR A 91 -11.58 5.61 -4.85
N ASP A 92 -11.69 6.86 -4.44
CA ASP A 92 -12.95 7.62 -4.46
C ASP A 92 -13.20 8.38 -5.77
N GLY A 93 -12.23 8.37 -6.69
CA GLY A 93 -12.24 9.13 -7.94
C GLY A 93 -11.19 10.24 -8.00
N ASP A 94 -10.63 10.63 -6.85
CA ASP A 94 -9.53 11.60 -6.74
C ASP A 94 -8.32 10.97 -6.03
N SER A 95 -8.56 10.27 -4.92
CA SER A 95 -7.52 9.77 -4.02
C SER A 95 -7.79 8.36 -3.50
N TRP A 96 -6.74 7.72 -3.00
CA TRP A 96 -6.85 6.46 -2.26
C TRP A 96 -7.02 6.76 -0.77
N GLN A 97 -8.06 6.20 -0.16
CA GLN A 97 -8.42 6.33 1.25
C GLN A 97 -8.30 4.97 1.93
#